data_AF-A0A0W8CB22-F1
#
_entry.id   AF-A0A0W8CB22-F1
#
_cell.length_a   1.000
_cell.length_b   1.000
_cell.length_c   1.000
_cell.angle_alpha   90.00
_cell.angle_beta   90.00
_cell.angle_gamma   90.00
#
_symmetry.space_group_name_H-M   'P 1'
#
loop_
_entity.id
_entity.type
_entity.pdbx_description
1 polymer ?
#
loop_
_entity_poly.entity_id
_entity_poly.type
_entity_poly.pdbx_seq_one_letter_code
_entity_poly.pdbx_strand_id
1 'polypeptide(L)'
;MDASNSGLCVLEPQRQEFLRLRFTTDEVMALQTDHYTNSINVRELQSAVLAVLVWGSRWQLDYQSKPTHVCLHIDNTSAVSWVSRRQSRNPTAQLYNRLLSPAELQYQLVLSAEHIRAD
;
A
#
# COMPACT_ATOMS: atom_id res chain seq x y z
N MET A 1 -4.33 5.94 3.70
CA MET A 1 -3.75 4.78 4.40
C MET A 1 -2.66 5.29 5.30
N ASP A 2 -2.40 4.57 6.40
CA ASP A 2 -1.50 4.98 7.48
C ASP A 2 -0.89 3.72 8.14
N ALA A 3 0.26 3.89 8.79
CA ALA A 3 0.93 2.86 9.55
C ALA A 3 1.41 3.37 10.92
N SER A 4 1.47 2.47 11.90
CA SER A 4 2.02 2.75 13.22
C SER A 4 3.06 1.71 13.60
N ASN A 5 3.62 1.82 14.81
CA ASN A 5 4.46 0.77 15.38
C ASN A 5 3.66 -0.47 15.82
N SER A 6 2.32 -0.42 15.76
CA SER A 6 1.43 -1.51 16.17
C SER A 6 0.73 -2.22 15.01
N GLY A 7 0.78 -1.65 13.80
CA GLY A 7 0.04 -2.20 12.67
C GLY A 7 -0.18 -1.23 11.51
N LEU A 8 -1.01 -1.67 10.57
CA LEU A 8 -1.39 -0.97 9.35
C LEU A 8 -2.88 -0.64 9.34
N CYS A 9 -3.26 0.44 8.66
CA CYS A 9 -4.64 0.84 8.47
C CYS A 9 -4.90 1.32 7.04
N VAL A 10 -5.96 0.79 6.42
CA VAL A 10 -6.44 1.26 5.11
C VAL A 10 -7.95 1.41 5.13
N LEU A 11 -8.45 2.48 4.53
CA LEU A 11 -9.86 2.73 4.33
C LEU A 11 -10.19 2.57 2.84
N GLU A 12 -11.33 1.96 2.55
CA GLU A 12 -11.97 1.99 1.23
C GLU A 12 -13.33 2.69 1.37
N PRO A 13 -13.36 4.03 1.21
CA PRO A 13 -14.55 4.82 1.49
C PRO A 13 -15.75 4.47 0.61
N GLN A 14 -15.53 4.09 -0.66
CA GLN A 14 -16.64 3.81 -1.59
C GLN A 14 -17.41 2.56 -1.19
N ARG A 15 -16.74 1.62 -0.52
CA ARG A 15 -17.33 0.37 -0.05
C ARG A 15 -17.68 0.37 1.43
N GLN A 16 -17.35 1.45 2.16
CA GLN A 16 -17.48 1.53 3.62
C GLN A 16 -16.74 0.40 4.34
N GLU A 17 -15.62 -0.03 3.77
CA GLU A 17 -14.77 -1.11 4.31
C GLU A 17 -13.47 -0.52 4.88
N PHE A 18 -12.87 -1.21 5.84
CA PHE A 18 -11.52 -0.90 6.31
C PHE A 18 -10.72 -2.18 6.56
N LEU A 19 -9.40 -2.07 6.40
CA LEU A 19 -8.44 -3.08 6.77
C LEU A 19 -7.61 -2.58 7.94
N ARG A 20 -7.52 -3.42 8.97
CA ARG A 20 -6.62 -3.22 10.10
C ARG A 20 -5.80 -4.47 10.31
N LEU A 21 -4.49 -4.34 10.15
CA LEU A 21 -3.54 -5.40 10.43
C LEU A 21 -2.81 -5.05 11.71
N ARG A 22 -2.85 -5.95 12.70
CA ARG A 22 -2.09 -5.80 13.96
C ARG A 22 -0.81 -6.62 13.84
N PHE A 23 0.32 -5.99 14.13
CA PHE A 23 1.60 -6.69 14.17
C PHE A 23 1.65 -7.63 15.38
N THR A 24 2.26 -8.79 15.16
CA THR A 24 2.65 -9.74 16.18
C THR A 24 3.78 -9.17 17.05
N THR A 25 4.02 -9.80 18.20
CA THR A 25 5.15 -9.41 19.09
C THR A 25 6.48 -9.45 18.35
N ASP A 26 6.70 -10.48 17.52
CA ASP A 26 7.94 -10.65 16.77
C ASP A 26 8.13 -9.56 15.70
N GLU A 27 7.06 -9.20 14.99
CA GLU A 27 7.10 -8.09 14.04
C GLU A 27 7.39 -6.77 14.75
N VAL A 28 6.75 -6.49 15.89
CA VAL A 28 7.01 -5.29 16.70
C VAL A 28 8.47 -5.25 17.16
N MET A 29 9.04 -6.37 17.58
CA MET A 29 10.48 -6.45 17.93
C MET A 29 11.36 -6.19 16.70
N ALA A 30 11.03 -6.73 15.53
CA ALA A 30 11.76 -6.48 14.30
C ALA A 30 11.75 -5.00 13.87
N LEU A 31 10.65 -4.27 14.15
CA LEU A 31 10.59 -2.82 13.93
C LEU A 31 11.60 -2.05 14.78
N GLN A 32 11.94 -2.57 15.98
CA GLN A 32 12.88 -1.94 16.91
C GLN A 32 14.33 -2.22 16.56
N THR A 33 14.61 -3.36 15.91
CA THR A 33 15.98 -3.76 15.56
C THR A 33 16.43 -3.29 14.19
N ASP A 34 15.51 -3.15 13.22
CA ASP A 34 15.83 -2.71 11.86
C ASP A 34 14.88 -1.61 11.38
N HIS A 35 15.24 -0.38 11.73
CA HIS A 35 14.49 0.82 11.36
C HIS A 35 14.60 1.18 9.88
N TYR A 36 15.61 0.69 9.16
CA TYR A 36 15.74 0.98 7.73
C TYR A 36 14.77 0.11 6.94
N THR A 37 14.88 -1.21 7.09
CA THR A 37 14.06 -2.19 6.37
C THR A 37 12.58 -2.04 6.72
N ASN A 38 12.27 -1.75 7.98
CA ASN A 38 10.90 -1.61 8.46
C ASN A 38 10.49 -0.16 8.75
N SER A 39 11.12 0.81 8.07
CA SER A 39 10.79 2.23 8.26
C SER A 39 9.29 2.53 8.06
N ILE A 40 8.81 3.62 8.65
CA ILE A 40 7.41 4.04 8.50
C ILE A 40 6.99 4.16 7.01
N ASN A 41 7.87 4.73 6.17
CA ASN A 41 7.66 4.85 4.72
C ASN A 41 7.41 3.47 4.05
N VAL A 42 8.12 2.43 4.50
CA VAL A 42 7.96 1.06 3.97
C VAL A 42 6.62 0.47 4.43
N ARG A 43 6.20 0.74 5.67
CA ARG A 43 4.94 0.22 6.22
C ARG A 43 3.71 0.91 5.63
N GLU A 44 3.80 2.17 5.26
CA GLU A 44 2.73 2.81 4.50
C GLU A 44 2.62 2.27 3.07
N LEU A 45 3.76 2.00 2.40
CA LEU A 45 3.75 1.26 1.14
C LEU A 45 3.20 -0.17 1.31
N GLN A 46 3.50 -0.84 2.42
CA GLN A 46 2.91 -2.14 2.75
C GLN A 46 1.39 -2.05 2.86
N SER A 47 0.87 -0.97 3.42
CA SER A 47 -0.58 -0.71 3.50
C SER A 47 -1.20 -0.61 2.10
N ALA A 48 -0.53 0.07 1.16
CA ALA A 48 -0.97 0.13 -0.24
C ALA A 48 -1.03 -1.26 -0.88
N VAL A 49 0.04 -2.05 -0.72
CA VAL A 49 0.11 -3.41 -1.28
C VAL A 49 -0.99 -4.29 -0.68
N LEU A 50 -1.18 -4.26 0.64
CA LEU A 50 -2.21 -5.03 1.32
C LEU A 50 -3.60 -4.70 0.77
N ALA A 51 -3.91 -3.41 0.59
CA ALA A 51 -5.18 -2.97 0.03
C ALA A 51 -5.41 -3.51 -1.38
N VAL A 52 -4.41 -3.38 -2.26
CA VAL A 52 -4.48 -3.87 -3.65
C VAL A 52 -4.67 -5.38 -3.70
N LEU A 53 -3.97 -6.13 -2.83
CA LEU A 53 -4.11 -7.60 -2.80
C LEU A 53 -5.46 -8.07 -2.26
N VAL A 54 -6.04 -7.35 -1.29
CA VAL A 54 -7.33 -7.74 -0.67
C VAL A 54 -8.54 -7.27 -1.50
N TRP A 55 -8.48 -6.07 -2.05
CA TRP A 55 -9.60 -5.44 -2.74
C TRP A 55 -9.49 -5.40 -4.25
N GLY A 56 -8.33 -5.72 -4.84
CA GLY A 56 -8.11 -5.55 -6.29
C GLY A 56 -9.16 -6.25 -7.15
N SER A 57 -9.51 -7.49 -6.82
CA SER A 57 -10.58 -8.23 -7.52
C SER A 57 -11.98 -7.62 -7.37
N ARG A 58 -12.21 -6.80 -6.34
CA ARG A 58 -13.48 -6.12 -6.07
C ARG A 58 -13.54 -4.72 -6.68
N TRP A 59 -12.39 -4.14 -7.02
CA TRP A 59 -12.29 -2.89 -7.77
C TRP A 59 -12.38 -3.11 -9.27
N GLN A 60 -12.09 -4.33 -9.75
CA GLN A 60 -12.23 -4.70 -11.14
C GLN A 60 -13.68 -4.47 -11.63
N LEU A 61 -13.84 -3.51 -12.54
CA LEU A 61 -15.04 -3.40 -13.38
C LEU A 61 -15.04 -4.49 -14.46
N ASP A 62 -16.21 -4.77 -15.04
CA ASP A 62 -16.44 -5.83 -16.04
C ASP A 62 -15.23 -6.09 -16.95
N TYR A 63 -14.86 -7.35 -17.18
CA TYR A 63 -13.61 -7.75 -17.86
C TYR A 63 -13.46 -7.18 -19.28
N GLN A 64 -14.56 -6.73 -19.91
CA GLN A 64 -14.55 -6.08 -21.22
C GLN A 64 -14.32 -4.56 -21.17
N SER A 65 -14.24 -3.98 -19.97
CA SER A 65 -14.05 -2.55 -19.74
C SER A 65 -12.56 -2.18 -19.68
N LYS A 66 -12.28 -0.87 -19.77
CA LYS A 66 -10.92 -0.35 -19.58
C LYS A 66 -10.44 -0.63 -18.14
N PRO A 67 -9.11 -0.73 -17.91
CA PRO A 67 -8.58 -0.88 -16.57
C PRO A 67 -9.14 0.15 -15.58
N THR A 68 -9.47 -0.30 -14.37
CA THR A 68 -10.02 0.58 -13.33
C THR A 68 -8.89 1.39 -12.71
N HIS A 69 -9.03 2.71 -12.71
CA HIS A 69 -8.05 3.58 -12.05
C HIS A 69 -8.32 3.62 -10.54
N VAL A 70 -7.29 3.35 -9.74
CA VAL A 70 -7.35 3.43 -8.27
C VAL A 70 -6.28 4.40 -7.79
N CYS A 71 -6.71 5.46 -7.10
CA CYS A 71 -5.80 6.40 -6.45
C CYS A 71 -5.54 5.95 -5.01
N LEU A 72 -4.27 5.72 -4.68
CA LEU A 72 -3.82 5.38 -3.34
C LEU A 72 -3.53 6.66 -2.56
N HIS A 73 -4.38 6.98 -1.61
CA HIS A 73 -4.19 8.14 -0.75
C HIS A 73 -3.31 7.76 0.46
N ILE A 74 -2.13 8.35 0.57
CA ILE A 74 -1.08 7.98 1.54
C ILE A 74 -0.63 9.24 2.31
N ASP A 75 -0.36 9.13 3.60
CA ASP A 75 0.05 10.26 4.45
C ASP A 75 1.57 10.55 4.45
N ASN A 76 2.38 9.70 3.82
CA ASN A 76 3.81 9.94 3.61
C ASN A 76 4.22 10.18 2.17
N THR A 77 4.81 11.34 1.95
CA THR A 77 5.32 11.77 0.64
C THR A 77 6.37 10.83 0.04
N SER A 78 7.20 10.17 0.85
CA SER A 78 8.18 9.21 0.34
C SER A 78 7.50 7.96 -0.18
N ALA A 79 6.50 7.44 0.53
CA ALA A 79 5.72 6.29 0.09
C ALA A 79 4.95 6.61 -1.21
N VAL A 80 4.33 7.80 -1.30
CA VAL A 80 3.72 8.31 -2.54
C VAL A 80 4.74 8.29 -3.69
N SER A 81 5.94 8.84 -3.49
CA SER A 81 6.98 8.87 -4.52
C SER A 81 7.41 7.47 -4.96
N TRP A 82 7.53 6.53 -4.03
CA TRP A 82 7.94 5.15 -4.32
C TRP A 82 6.89 4.38 -5.09
N VAL A 83 5.60 4.55 -4.77
CA VAL A 83 4.51 4.00 -5.56
C VAL A 83 4.55 4.60 -6.96
N SER A 84 4.45 5.94 -7.08
CA SER A 84 4.31 6.61 -8.38
C SER A 84 5.49 6.37 -9.32
N ARG A 85 6.72 6.24 -8.79
CA ARG A 85 7.93 5.96 -9.59
C ARG A 85 8.27 4.48 -9.69
N ARG A 86 7.58 3.62 -8.93
CA ARG A 86 7.92 2.20 -8.74
C ARG A 86 9.39 1.97 -8.38
N GLN A 87 9.99 2.86 -7.60
CA GLN A 87 11.43 2.83 -7.31
C GLN A 87 11.75 3.19 -5.85
N SER A 88 12.65 2.43 -5.23
CA SER A 88 13.24 2.73 -3.92
C SER A 88 14.62 2.06 -3.80
N ARG A 89 15.49 2.57 -2.92
CA ARG A 89 16.74 1.92 -2.51
C ARG A 89 16.55 0.93 -1.36
N ASN A 90 15.38 0.93 -0.73
CA ASN A 90 15.04 -0.01 0.32
C ASN A 90 14.61 -1.36 -0.30
N PRO A 91 15.25 -2.49 0.05
CA PRO A 91 14.92 -3.80 -0.53
C PRO A 91 13.47 -4.24 -0.32
N THR A 92 12.89 -3.98 0.86
CA THR A 92 11.49 -4.31 1.17
C THR A 92 10.53 -3.46 0.35
N ALA A 93 10.81 -2.16 0.18
CA ALA A 93 10.03 -1.32 -0.72
C ALA A 93 10.11 -1.77 -2.18
N GLN A 94 11.27 -2.27 -2.63
CA GLN A 94 11.39 -2.85 -3.97
C GLN A 94 10.53 -4.11 -4.12
N LEU A 95 10.51 -4.98 -3.12
CA LEU A 95 9.61 -6.14 -3.10
C LEU A 95 8.15 -5.71 -3.23
N TYR A 96 7.72 -4.74 -2.42
CA TYR A 96 6.36 -4.21 -2.46
C TYR A 96 6.02 -3.59 -3.82
N ASN A 97 6.90 -2.79 -4.41
CA ASN A 97 6.70 -2.27 -5.77
C ASN A 97 6.58 -3.38 -6.82
N ARG A 98 7.36 -4.46 -6.69
CA ARG A 98 7.24 -5.63 -7.58
C ARG A 98 5.94 -6.39 -7.40
N LEU A 99 5.29 -6.34 -6.24
CA LEU A 99 3.99 -6.96 -6.01
C LEU A 99 2.84 -6.14 -6.62
N LEU A 100 2.99 -4.82 -6.75
CA LEU A 100 1.97 -3.97 -7.35
C LEU A 100 1.80 -4.25 -8.85
N SER A 101 2.88 -4.45 -9.60
CA SER A 101 2.82 -4.72 -11.05
C SER A 101 2.00 -5.96 -11.47
N PRO A 102 2.22 -7.16 -10.89
CA PRO A 102 1.39 -8.31 -11.21
C PRO A 102 -0.05 -8.13 -10.71
N ALA A 103 -0.27 -7.43 -9.59
CA ALA A 103 -1.61 -7.14 -9.11
C ALA A 103 -2.39 -6.20 -10.03
N GLU A 104 -1.74 -5.16 -10.58
CA GLU A 104 -2.31 -4.30 -11.62
C GLU A 104 -2.76 -5.11 -12.84
N LEU A 105 -1.91 -6.01 -13.31
CA LEU A 105 -2.24 -6.86 -14.45
C LEU A 105 -3.38 -7.83 -14.12
N GLN A 106 -3.30 -8.52 -12.98
CA GLN A 106 -4.26 -9.53 -12.57
C GLN A 106 -5.65 -8.94 -12.35
N TYR A 107 -5.73 -7.75 -11.76
CA TYR A 107 -6.99 -7.10 -11.40
C TYR A 107 -7.45 -6.05 -12.41
N GLN A 108 -6.73 -5.88 -13.53
CA GLN A 108 -6.98 -4.85 -14.54
C GLN A 108 -7.07 -3.45 -13.91
N LEU A 109 -6.06 -3.07 -13.14
CA LEU A 109 -5.99 -1.78 -12.45
C LEU A 109 -4.91 -0.88 -13.02
N VAL A 110 -5.10 0.42 -12.85
CA VAL A 110 -4.05 1.44 -12.99
C VAL A 110 -3.93 2.15 -11.65
N LEU A 111 -2.80 1.97 -10.96
CA LEU A 111 -2.58 2.56 -9.65
C LEU A 111 -1.82 3.88 -9.75
N SER A 112 -2.39 4.92 -9.14
CA SER A 112 -1.69 6.17 -8.83
C SER A 112 -1.58 6.35 -7.31
N ALA A 113 -0.80 7.34 -6.86
CA ALA A 113 -0.72 7.68 -5.44
C ALA A 113 -0.70 9.19 -5.24
N GLU A 114 -1.40 9.64 -4.21
CA GLU A 114 -1.51 11.04 -3.80
C GLU A 114 -1.31 11.20 -2.29
N HIS A 115 -0.75 12.35 -1.89
CA HIS A 115 -0.50 12.66 -0.50
C HIS A 115 -1.73 13.30 0.16
N ILE A 116 -2.21 12.74 1.27
CA ILE A 116 -3.20 13.42 2.12
C ILE A 116 -2.46 14.37 3.07
N ARG A 117 -2.75 15.67 3.01
CA ARG A 117 -2.28 16.59 4.04
C ARG A 117 -3.07 16.36 5.32
N ALA A 118 -2.37 16.27 6.44
CA ALA A 118 -2.99 16.51 7.73
C ALA A 118 -3.24 18.03 7.83
N ASP A 119 -4.50 18.41 7.95
CA ASP A 119 -4.94 19.79 8.20
C ASP A 119 -4.67 20.20 9.65
#